data_AF-A3MXD9-F1
#
_entry.id   AF-A3MXD9-F1
#
_cell.length_a   1.000
_cell.length_b   1.000
_cell.length_c   1.000
_cell.angle_alpha   90.00
_cell.angle_beta   90.00
_cell.angle_gamma   90.00
#
_symmetry.space_group_name_H-M   'P 1'
#
loop_
_entity.id
_entity.type
_entity.pdbx_description
1 polymer ?
#
loop_
_entity_poly.entity_id
_entity_poly.type
_entity_poly.pdbx_seq_one_letter_code
_entity_poly.pdbx_strand_id
1 'polypeptide(L)'
;MTSIIEAVRKEVEHLNREIAKAVERPSWEMLRRFVQNQLYIVPHDLKALSVAMAKARAPDEYTFVKMLVDGDYAAYNALLKLAEELRVEFRWRDIDPAAVAYTHFLSWLALHGTLGDLAVALVVNLPVWGANCLKLAEWARANGVKHVEFLEIFKGPYHELERLAEEVARRYEDMEKYIYVAKAIQRYELDFWRAIASSI
;
A
#
# COMPACT_ATOMS: atom_id res chain seq x y z
N MET A 1 14.09 -21.10 12.11
CA MET A 1 12.65 -21.10 11.75
C MET A 1 12.46 -20.08 10.65
N THR A 2 11.74 -20.41 9.58
CA THR A 2 11.41 -19.45 8.50
C THR A 2 10.54 -18.34 9.06
N SER A 3 10.74 -17.08 8.62
CA SER A 3 9.88 -15.96 9.04
C SER A 3 8.44 -16.18 8.57
N ILE A 4 7.45 -15.74 9.36
CA ILE A 4 6.03 -15.73 8.98
C ILE A 4 5.85 -14.90 7.71
N ILE A 5 6.41 -13.69 7.68
CA ILE A 5 6.32 -12.80 6.51
C ILE A 5 6.95 -13.44 5.27
N GLU A 6 8.12 -14.08 5.40
CA GLU A 6 8.77 -14.80 4.29
C GLU A 6 7.93 -15.98 3.79
N ALA A 7 7.37 -16.77 4.71
CA ALA A 7 6.50 -17.89 4.37
C ALA A 7 5.24 -17.43 3.61
N VAL A 8 4.60 -16.36 4.09
CA VAL A 8 3.43 -15.78 3.42
C VAL A 8 3.78 -15.18 2.06
N ARG A 9 4.92 -14.48 1.93
CA ARG A 9 5.39 -13.95 0.63
C ARG A 9 5.60 -15.04 -0.41
N LYS A 10 6.07 -16.21 0.00
CA LYS A 10 6.23 -17.36 -0.89
C LYS A 10 4.89 -17.83 -1.48
N GLU A 11 3.82 -17.83 -0.70
CA GLU A 11 2.47 -18.22 -1.16
C GLU A 11 1.89 -17.28 -2.21
N VAL A 12 2.27 -16.00 -2.18
CA VAL A 12 1.77 -14.97 -3.12
C VAL A 12 2.78 -14.57 -4.20
N GLU A 13 3.89 -15.29 -4.32
CA GLU A 13 4.99 -14.93 -5.24
C GLU A 13 4.53 -14.85 -6.71
N HIS A 14 3.58 -15.69 -7.11
CA HIS A 14 3.02 -15.65 -8.46
C HIS A 14 2.27 -14.33 -8.74
N LEU A 15 1.52 -13.80 -7.78
CA LEU A 15 0.85 -12.50 -7.88
C LEU A 15 1.89 -11.38 -7.94
N ASN A 16 2.94 -11.45 -7.11
CA ASN A 16 4.04 -10.47 -7.13
C ASN A 16 4.68 -10.35 -8.53
N ARG A 17 4.87 -11.47 -9.22
CA ARG A 17 5.41 -11.48 -10.59
C ARG A 17 4.46 -10.85 -11.61
N GLU A 18 3.15 -10.98 -11.44
CA GLU A 18 2.16 -10.30 -12.29
C GLU A 18 2.15 -8.79 -12.01
N ILE A 19 2.09 -8.41 -10.74
CA ILE A 19 2.07 -7.02 -10.30
C ILE A 19 3.34 -6.28 -10.77
N ALA A 20 4.52 -6.90 -10.70
CA ALA A 20 5.78 -6.27 -11.11
C ALA A 20 5.82 -5.82 -12.59
N LYS A 21 4.92 -6.37 -13.43
CA LYS A 21 4.78 -6.04 -14.86
C LYS A 21 3.79 -4.91 -15.13
N ALA A 22 3.05 -4.46 -14.11
CA ALA A 22 2.01 -3.45 -14.26
C ALA A 22 2.50 -2.12 -14.85
N VAL A 23 3.72 -1.71 -14.51
CA VAL A 23 4.30 -0.40 -14.86
C VAL A 23 5.30 -0.52 -16.01
N GLU A 24 5.12 -1.48 -16.92
CA GLU A 24 6.00 -1.66 -18.10
C GLU A 24 5.90 -0.53 -19.12
N ARG A 25 4.74 0.15 -19.18
CA ARG A 25 4.49 1.27 -20.12
C ARG A 25 3.84 2.45 -19.41
N PRO A 26 4.58 3.20 -18.57
CA PRO A 26 4.03 4.34 -17.86
C PRO A 26 3.55 5.43 -18.85
N SER A 27 2.50 6.14 -18.47
CA SER A 27 1.90 7.20 -19.29
C SER A 27 1.33 8.32 -18.43
N TRP A 28 1.04 9.47 -19.05
CA TRP A 28 0.38 10.59 -18.37
C TRP A 28 -1.01 10.22 -17.86
N GLU A 29 -1.72 9.38 -18.61
CA GLU A 29 -3.03 8.87 -18.20
C GLU A 29 -2.89 7.99 -16.95
N MET A 30 -1.94 7.04 -16.95
CA MET A 30 -1.67 6.18 -15.81
C MET A 30 -1.30 6.99 -14.56
N LEU A 31 -0.42 7.99 -14.70
CA LEU A 31 -0.04 8.87 -13.58
C LEU A 31 -1.24 9.66 -13.04
N ARG A 32 -2.09 10.23 -13.92
CA ARG A 32 -3.29 10.95 -13.49
C ARG A 32 -4.26 10.04 -12.75
N ARG A 33 -4.53 8.83 -13.29
CA ARG A 33 -5.44 7.86 -12.67
C ARG A 33 -4.90 7.30 -11.37
N PHE A 34 -3.59 7.11 -11.29
CA PHE A 34 -2.91 6.80 -10.04
C PHE A 34 -3.22 7.88 -9.00
N VAL A 35 -2.97 9.16 -9.30
CA VAL A 35 -3.23 10.27 -8.36
C VAL A 35 -4.71 10.42 -8.02
N GLN A 36 -5.63 10.30 -8.99
CA GLN A 36 -7.08 10.35 -8.76
C GLN A 36 -7.53 9.33 -7.72
N ASN A 37 -7.11 8.08 -7.87
CA ASN A 37 -7.48 7.01 -6.93
C ASN A 37 -6.74 7.18 -5.59
N GLN A 38 -5.49 7.63 -5.60
CA GLN A 38 -4.72 7.86 -4.37
C GLN A 38 -5.31 8.98 -3.50
N LEU A 39 -5.97 9.99 -4.10
CA LEU A 39 -6.72 11.02 -3.37
C LEU A 39 -7.91 10.45 -2.59
N TYR A 40 -8.41 9.26 -2.96
CA TYR A 40 -9.35 8.49 -2.15
C TYR A 40 -8.62 7.59 -1.15
N ILE A 41 -7.65 6.81 -1.61
CA ILE A 41 -6.98 5.75 -0.83
C ILE A 41 -6.29 6.32 0.41
N VAL A 42 -5.35 7.24 0.22
CA VAL A 42 -4.42 7.67 1.29
C VAL A 42 -5.14 8.28 2.50
N PRO A 43 -6.14 9.19 2.35
CA PRO A 43 -6.86 9.71 3.51
C PRO A 43 -7.69 8.66 4.25
N HIS A 44 -8.12 7.58 3.58
CA HIS A 44 -8.91 6.52 4.18
C HIS A 44 -8.01 5.45 4.84
N ASP A 45 -6.88 5.12 4.22
CA ASP A 45 -5.86 4.26 4.81
C ASP A 45 -5.32 4.90 6.10
N LEU A 46 -5.00 6.21 6.09
CA LEU A 46 -4.60 6.94 7.29
C LEU A 46 -5.63 6.83 8.44
N LYS A 47 -6.93 6.89 8.13
CA LYS A 47 -8.00 6.71 9.12
C LYS A 47 -8.06 5.27 9.63
N ALA A 48 -7.99 4.29 8.74
CA ALA A 48 -7.99 2.87 9.09
C ALA A 48 -6.82 2.53 10.02
N LEU A 49 -5.61 2.97 9.69
CA LEU A 49 -4.42 2.76 10.51
C LEU A 49 -4.52 3.48 11.86
N SER A 50 -5.09 4.69 11.89
CA SER A 50 -5.34 5.41 13.14
C SER A 50 -6.30 4.65 14.06
N VAL A 51 -7.34 4.01 13.51
CA VAL A 51 -8.27 3.16 14.26
C VAL A 51 -7.56 1.93 14.85
N ALA A 52 -6.58 1.36 14.13
CA ALA A 52 -5.82 0.21 14.60
C ALA A 52 -5.03 0.48 15.89
N MET A 53 -4.71 1.75 16.18
CA MET A 53 -4.00 2.15 17.42
C MET A 53 -4.76 1.72 18.68
N ALA A 54 -6.10 1.73 18.65
CA ALA A 54 -6.92 1.31 19.78
C ALA A 54 -6.77 -0.20 20.11
N LYS A 55 -6.18 -0.98 19.20
CA LYS A 55 -6.01 -2.43 19.33
C LYS A 55 -4.64 -2.82 19.87
N ALA A 56 -3.67 -1.90 19.85
CA ALA A 56 -2.32 -2.13 20.36
C ALA A 56 -2.33 -2.32 21.88
N ARG A 57 -1.56 -3.30 22.35
CA ARG A 57 -1.45 -3.72 23.75
C ARG A 57 0.00 -3.88 24.22
N ALA A 58 0.97 -3.83 23.30
CA ALA A 58 2.38 -3.98 23.60
C ALA A 58 3.22 -2.82 23.02
N PRO A 59 4.39 -2.48 23.61
CA PRO A 59 5.22 -1.37 23.13
C PRO A 59 5.64 -1.45 21.66
N ASP A 60 5.93 -2.65 21.16
CA ASP A 60 6.26 -2.92 19.76
C ASP A 60 5.05 -2.72 18.84
N GLU A 61 3.84 -3.08 19.28
CA GLU A 61 2.60 -2.81 18.56
C GLU A 61 2.29 -1.32 18.44
N TYR A 62 2.46 -0.56 19.53
CA TYR A 62 2.30 0.90 19.49
C TYR A 62 3.32 1.53 18.54
N THR A 63 4.57 1.06 18.59
CA THR A 63 5.64 1.52 17.68
C THR A 63 5.30 1.21 16.24
N PHE A 64 4.87 -0.03 15.96
CA PHE A 64 4.47 -0.49 14.63
C PHE A 64 3.34 0.35 14.04
N VAL A 65 2.22 0.52 14.77
CA VAL A 65 1.09 1.32 14.28
C VAL A 65 1.48 2.78 14.12
N LYS A 66 2.27 3.34 15.04
CA LYS A 66 2.74 4.73 14.92
C LYS A 66 3.57 4.94 13.66
N MET A 67 4.51 4.04 13.35
CA MET A 67 5.32 4.11 12.13
C MET A 67 4.45 4.12 10.87
N LEU A 68 3.41 3.30 10.84
CA LEU A 68 2.46 3.24 9.73
C LEU A 68 1.66 4.55 9.58
N VAL A 69 1.11 5.07 10.69
CA VAL A 69 0.35 6.32 10.71
C VAL A 69 1.21 7.52 10.29
N ASP A 70 2.43 7.61 10.81
CA ASP A 70 3.37 8.68 10.45
C ASP A 70 3.75 8.62 8.97
N GLY A 71 3.98 7.40 8.45
CA GLY A 71 4.26 7.15 7.04
C GLY A 71 3.12 7.60 6.12
N ASP A 72 1.89 7.19 6.42
CA ASP A 72 0.69 7.58 5.66
C ASP A 72 0.41 9.08 5.75
N TYR A 73 0.66 9.71 6.90
CA TYR A 73 0.52 11.16 7.03
C TYR A 73 1.55 11.91 6.18
N ALA A 74 2.80 11.43 6.12
CA ALA A 74 3.82 11.98 5.23
C ALA A 74 3.43 11.76 3.74
N ALA A 75 2.92 10.58 3.42
CA ALA A 75 2.44 10.24 2.08
C ALA A 75 1.28 11.14 1.65
N TYR A 76 0.31 11.39 2.54
CA TYR A 76 -0.79 12.31 2.31
C TYR A 76 -0.31 13.71 1.93
N ASN A 77 0.63 14.27 2.70
CA ASN A 77 1.17 15.61 2.42
C ASN A 77 1.93 15.66 1.08
N ALA A 78 2.65 14.60 0.72
CA ALA A 78 3.34 14.51 -0.57
C ALA A 78 2.35 14.36 -1.74
N LEU A 79 1.30 13.57 -1.57
CA LEU A 79 0.25 13.37 -2.56
C LEU A 79 -0.45 14.69 -2.92
N LEU A 80 -0.74 15.54 -1.94
CA LEU A 80 -1.38 16.84 -2.20
C LEU A 80 -0.53 17.73 -3.12
N LYS A 81 0.81 17.74 -2.94
CA LYS A 81 1.73 18.51 -3.80
C LYS A 81 1.76 17.96 -5.23
N LEU A 82 1.81 16.62 -5.37
CA LEU A 82 1.75 15.97 -6.68
C LEU A 82 0.42 16.26 -7.39
N ALA A 83 -0.70 16.17 -6.67
CA ALA A 83 -2.02 16.45 -7.19
C ALA A 83 -2.16 17.92 -7.65
N GLU A 84 -1.64 18.87 -6.87
CA GLU A 84 -1.59 20.29 -7.22
C GLU A 84 -0.79 20.53 -8.52
N GLU A 85 0.41 19.97 -8.63
CA GLU A 85 1.26 20.11 -9.82
C GLU A 85 0.58 19.54 -11.08
N LEU A 86 -0.05 18.37 -10.95
CA LEU A 86 -0.75 17.72 -12.05
C LEU A 86 -2.14 18.31 -12.34
N ARG A 87 -2.61 19.24 -11.50
CA ARG A 87 -3.97 19.81 -11.54
C ARG A 87 -5.05 18.73 -11.47
N VAL A 88 -4.83 17.72 -10.64
CA VAL A 88 -5.78 16.64 -10.38
C VAL A 88 -6.52 16.93 -9.09
N GLU A 89 -7.85 17.00 -9.17
CA GLU A 89 -8.72 17.19 -8.02
C GLU A 89 -9.50 15.90 -7.75
N PHE A 90 -9.88 15.68 -6.48
CA PHE A 90 -10.75 14.57 -6.13
C PHE A 90 -12.14 14.74 -6.74
N ARG A 91 -12.63 13.70 -7.43
CA ARG A 91 -13.99 13.61 -7.96
C ARG A 91 -14.48 12.19 -7.87
N TRP A 92 -15.67 11.99 -7.28
CA TRP A 92 -16.28 10.65 -7.14
C TRP A 92 -16.37 9.87 -8.45
N ARG A 93 -16.66 10.55 -9.55
CA ARG A 93 -16.78 9.94 -10.88
C ARG A 93 -15.46 9.41 -11.45
N ASP A 94 -14.32 9.88 -10.94
CA ASP A 94 -12.99 9.53 -11.43
C ASP A 94 -12.39 8.36 -10.63
N ILE A 95 -13.07 7.91 -9.55
CA ILE A 95 -12.62 6.81 -8.69
C ILE A 95 -13.05 5.48 -9.30
N ASP A 96 -12.09 4.57 -9.46
CA ASP A 96 -12.34 3.21 -9.91
C ASP A 96 -12.56 2.30 -8.69
N PRO A 97 -13.74 1.66 -8.54
CA PRO A 97 -14.00 0.75 -7.44
C PRO A 97 -12.99 -0.39 -7.30
N ALA A 98 -12.44 -0.89 -8.41
CA ALA A 98 -11.41 -1.93 -8.38
C ALA A 98 -10.09 -1.39 -7.82
N ALA A 99 -9.77 -0.12 -8.10
CA ALA A 99 -8.56 0.52 -7.57
C ALA A 99 -8.61 0.78 -6.08
N VAL A 100 -9.80 1.04 -5.52
CA VAL A 100 -9.94 1.38 -4.08
C VAL A 100 -10.33 0.20 -3.20
N ALA A 101 -10.45 -1.01 -3.77
CA ALA A 101 -10.84 -2.22 -3.04
C ALA A 101 -9.87 -2.57 -1.89
N TYR A 102 -8.57 -2.33 -2.09
CA TYR A 102 -7.55 -2.50 -1.06
C TYR A 102 -7.89 -1.71 0.21
N THR A 103 -8.21 -0.42 0.06
CA THR A 103 -8.55 0.50 1.17
C THR A 103 -9.79 0.05 1.93
N HIS A 104 -10.80 -0.48 1.23
CA HIS A 104 -11.99 -1.01 1.90
C HIS A 104 -11.66 -2.25 2.74
N PHE A 105 -10.83 -3.15 2.20
CA PHE A 105 -10.39 -4.32 2.95
C PHE A 105 -9.48 -3.94 4.12
N LEU A 106 -8.58 -2.97 3.96
CA LEU A 106 -7.76 -2.44 5.05
C LEU A 106 -8.63 -1.82 6.15
N SER A 107 -9.65 -1.06 5.78
CA SER A 107 -10.62 -0.50 6.74
C SER A 107 -11.38 -1.60 7.50
N TRP A 108 -11.75 -2.67 6.81
CA TRP A 108 -12.36 -3.84 7.44
C TRP A 108 -11.39 -4.54 8.41
N LEU A 109 -10.12 -4.73 8.02
CA LEU A 109 -9.08 -5.29 8.89
C LEU A 109 -8.80 -4.41 10.11
N ALA A 110 -8.80 -3.09 9.95
CA ALA A 110 -8.62 -2.17 11.07
C ALA A 110 -9.71 -2.33 12.13
N LEU A 111 -10.96 -2.59 11.72
CA LEU A 111 -12.09 -2.76 12.63
C LEU A 111 -12.23 -4.19 13.17
N HIS A 112 -12.01 -5.19 12.32
CA HIS A 112 -12.38 -6.59 12.58
C HIS A 112 -11.20 -7.56 12.63
N GLY A 113 -10.04 -7.18 12.10
CA GLY A 113 -8.82 -7.99 12.11
C GLY A 113 -8.07 -7.92 13.45
N THR A 114 -6.94 -8.60 13.52
CA THR A 114 -5.92 -8.47 14.56
C THR A 114 -4.81 -7.52 14.10
N LEU A 115 -3.90 -7.15 15.00
CA LEU A 115 -2.69 -6.44 14.57
C LEU A 115 -1.75 -7.33 13.75
N GLY A 116 -1.80 -8.66 13.93
CA GLY A 116 -1.12 -9.61 13.08
C GLY A 116 -1.63 -9.60 11.63
N ASP A 117 -2.96 -9.52 11.44
CA ASP A 117 -3.56 -9.41 10.12
C ASP A 117 -3.09 -8.13 9.41
N LEU A 118 -3.07 -7.00 10.13
CA LEU A 118 -2.57 -5.71 9.60
C LEU A 118 -1.07 -5.76 9.31
N ALA A 119 -0.28 -6.39 10.17
CA ALA A 119 1.16 -6.57 9.97
C ALA A 119 1.45 -7.31 8.67
N VAL A 120 0.72 -8.39 8.39
CA VAL A 120 0.83 -9.14 7.14
C VAL A 120 0.34 -8.31 5.96
N ALA A 121 -0.84 -7.68 6.07
CA ALA A 121 -1.45 -6.91 4.98
C ALA A 121 -0.56 -5.75 4.48
N LEU A 122 0.13 -5.08 5.41
CA LEU A 122 0.88 -3.85 5.10
C LEU A 122 2.33 -4.10 4.71
N VAL A 123 2.89 -5.29 4.96
CA VAL A 123 4.32 -5.57 4.72
C VAL A 123 4.56 -6.54 3.58
N VAL A 124 3.65 -7.48 3.33
CA VAL A 124 3.85 -8.51 2.30
C VAL A 124 4.02 -7.89 0.90
N ASN A 125 3.33 -6.78 0.61
CA ASN A 125 3.30 -6.15 -0.71
C ASN A 125 4.33 -5.03 -0.94
N LEU A 126 4.89 -4.43 0.13
CA LEU A 126 5.78 -3.27 0.06
C LEU A 126 6.91 -3.36 -0.99
N PRO A 127 7.63 -4.49 -1.14
CA PRO A 127 8.72 -4.55 -2.11
C PRO A 127 8.25 -4.34 -3.55
N VAL A 128 7.09 -4.92 -3.91
CA VAL A 128 6.57 -4.86 -5.27
C VAL A 128 5.87 -3.51 -5.51
N TRP A 129 5.07 -3.05 -4.55
CA TRP A 129 4.45 -1.73 -4.59
C TRP A 129 5.48 -0.62 -4.76
N GLY A 130 6.53 -0.63 -3.92
CA GLY A 130 7.61 0.35 -3.94
C GLY A 130 8.37 0.33 -5.27
N ALA A 131 8.67 -0.85 -5.82
CA ALA A 131 9.34 -0.97 -7.12
C ALA A 131 8.51 -0.37 -8.27
N ASN A 132 7.19 -0.61 -8.27
CA ASN A 132 6.29 -0.04 -9.28
C ASN A 132 6.12 1.47 -9.13
N CYS A 133 6.00 1.97 -7.90
CA CYS A 133 5.93 3.41 -7.64
C CYS A 133 7.23 4.11 -8.08
N LEU A 134 8.40 3.50 -7.84
CA LEU A 134 9.68 4.05 -8.30
C LEU A 134 9.77 4.12 -9.83
N LYS A 135 9.34 3.08 -10.57
CA LYS A 135 9.28 3.13 -12.04
C LYS A 135 8.40 4.29 -12.53
N LEU A 136 7.25 4.50 -11.89
CA LEU A 136 6.36 5.61 -12.23
C LEU A 136 6.98 6.97 -11.86
N ALA A 137 7.72 7.04 -10.74
CA ALA A 137 8.45 8.24 -10.31
C ALA A 137 9.54 8.64 -11.30
N GLU A 138 10.36 7.68 -11.73
CA GLU A 138 11.42 7.87 -12.72
C GLU A 138 10.86 8.39 -14.03
N TRP A 139 9.78 7.77 -14.52
CA TRP A 139 9.09 8.22 -15.72
C TRP A 139 8.51 9.63 -15.56
N ALA A 140 7.82 9.92 -14.45
CA ALA A 140 7.22 11.23 -14.19
C ALA A 140 8.29 12.33 -14.13
N ARG A 141 9.40 12.05 -13.44
CA ARG A 141 10.56 12.96 -13.34
C ARG A 141 11.19 13.22 -14.71
N ALA A 142 11.38 12.19 -15.53
CA ALA A 142 11.88 12.34 -16.89
C ALA A 142 10.97 13.19 -17.79
N ASN A 143 9.67 13.27 -17.45
CA ASN A 143 8.68 14.09 -18.13
C ASN A 143 8.41 15.45 -17.45
N GLY A 144 9.27 15.86 -16.51
CA GLY A 144 9.27 17.21 -15.92
C GLY A 144 8.40 17.39 -14.68
N VAL A 145 7.83 16.32 -14.11
CA VAL A 145 7.15 16.37 -12.81
C VAL A 145 8.18 16.54 -11.70
N LYS A 146 7.98 17.55 -10.84
CA LYS A 146 8.89 17.90 -9.74
C LYS A 146 8.54 17.17 -8.45
N HIS A 147 7.25 17.09 -8.12
CA HIS A 147 6.75 16.56 -6.85
C HIS A 147 6.50 15.05 -6.89
N VAL A 148 7.55 14.26 -7.13
CA VAL A 148 7.45 12.79 -7.16
C VAL A 148 7.68 12.12 -5.80
N GLU A 149 7.80 12.90 -4.71
CA GLU A 149 8.14 12.38 -3.38
C GLU A 149 7.10 11.37 -2.87
N PHE A 150 5.82 11.53 -3.25
CA PHE A 150 4.77 10.57 -2.93
C PHE A 150 5.08 9.17 -3.48
N LEU A 151 5.58 9.09 -4.71
CA LEU A 151 5.92 7.82 -5.35
C LEU A 151 7.20 7.20 -4.76
N GLU A 152 8.10 8.04 -4.24
CA GLU A 152 9.37 7.61 -3.66
C GLU A 152 9.27 7.24 -2.18
N ILE A 153 8.21 7.64 -1.47
CA ILE A 153 8.09 7.40 -0.03
C ILE A 153 8.07 5.91 0.33
N PHE A 154 7.60 5.09 -0.61
CA PHE A 154 7.49 3.65 -0.47
C PHE A 154 8.80 2.94 -0.76
N LYS A 155 9.91 3.63 -1.01
CA LYS A 155 11.21 2.99 -1.23
C LYS A 155 11.76 2.43 0.09
N GLY A 156 12.39 1.26 0.02
CA GLY A 156 13.10 0.68 1.16
C GLY A 156 14.31 1.52 1.62
N PRO A 157 14.98 1.09 2.70
CA PRO A 157 14.88 -0.23 3.34
C PRO A 157 13.68 -0.38 4.30
N TYR A 158 13.13 -1.60 4.38
CA TYR A 158 11.96 -1.91 5.23
C TYR A 158 12.30 -2.64 6.53
N HIS A 159 13.59 -2.79 6.86
CA HIS A 159 14.06 -3.73 7.90
C HIS A 159 13.41 -3.55 9.26
N GLU A 160 13.27 -2.31 9.74
CA GLU A 160 12.65 -2.06 11.04
C GLU A 160 11.15 -2.39 11.03
N LEU A 161 10.45 -1.98 9.97
CA LEU A 161 9.03 -2.25 9.80
C LEU A 161 8.76 -3.75 9.68
N GLU A 162 9.56 -4.47 8.89
CA GLU A 162 9.49 -5.92 8.75
C GLU A 162 9.78 -6.65 10.05
N ARG A 163 10.78 -6.20 10.82
CA ARG A 163 11.08 -6.77 12.14
C ARG A 163 9.91 -6.62 13.09
N LEU A 164 9.32 -5.42 13.18
CA LEU A 164 8.14 -5.18 14.02
C LEU A 164 6.94 -6.00 13.55
N ALA A 165 6.68 -6.04 12.24
CA ALA A 165 5.59 -6.81 11.67
C ALA A 165 5.74 -8.31 11.96
N GLU A 166 6.95 -8.85 11.90
CA GLU A 166 7.22 -10.26 12.25
C GLU A 166 6.91 -10.54 13.73
N GLU A 167 7.37 -9.69 14.66
CA GLU A 167 7.08 -9.86 16.09
C GLU A 167 5.58 -9.76 16.39
N VAL A 168 4.90 -8.80 15.77
CA VAL A 168 3.44 -8.64 15.89
C VAL A 168 2.72 -9.84 15.28
N ALA A 169 3.10 -10.31 14.09
CA ALA A 169 2.49 -11.45 13.43
C ALA A 169 2.66 -12.75 14.23
N ARG A 170 3.82 -12.98 14.85
CA ARG A 170 4.05 -14.13 15.75
C ARG A 170 3.11 -14.13 16.95
N ARG A 171 2.79 -12.96 17.51
CA ARG A 171 1.93 -12.86 18.70
C ARG A 171 0.49 -13.29 18.44
N TYR A 172 -0.01 -13.07 17.22
CA TYR A 172 -1.39 -13.39 16.83
C TYR A 172 -1.47 -14.57 15.86
N GLU A 173 -0.39 -15.36 15.73
CA GLU A 173 -0.16 -16.33 14.66
C GLU A 173 -1.42 -17.11 14.25
N ASP A 174 -1.88 -16.84 13.03
CA ASP A 174 -2.95 -17.54 12.34
C ASP A 174 -2.57 -17.64 10.86
N MET A 175 -1.78 -18.67 10.54
CA MET A 175 -1.20 -18.82 9.20
C MET A 175 -2.25 -18.98 8.10
N GLU A 176 -3.38 -19.64 8.38
CA GLU A 176 -4.46 -19.79 7.41
C GLU A 176 -5.04 -18.41 7.05
N LYS A 177 -5.33 -17.61 8.07
CA LYS A 177 -5.83 -16.25 7.88
C LYS A 177 -4.80 -15.32 7.24
N TYR A 178 -3.53 -15.42 7.61
CA TYR A 178 -2.45 -14.62 7.02
C TYR A 178 -2.29 -14.88 5.52
N ILE A 179 -2.37 -16.15 5.10
CA ILE A 179 -2.33 -16.51 3.68
C ILE A 179 -3.55 -15.93 2.94
N TYR A 180 -4.74 -15.98 3.54
CA TYR A 180 -5.94 -15.35 2.98
C TYR A 180 -5.76 -13.83 2.82
N VAL A 181 -5.35 -13.15 3.89
CA VAL A 181 -5.13 -11.69 3.91
C VAL A 181 -4.13 -11.29 2.84
N ALA A 182 -2.99 -11.98 2.75
CA ALA A 182 -1.97 -11.70 1.75
C ALA A 182 -2.49 -11.91 0.31
N LYS A 183 -3.24 -12.98 0.06
CA LYS A 183 -3.85 -13.21 -1.27
C LYS A 183 -4.84 -12.12 -1.64
N ALA A 184 -5.70 -11.71 -0.70
CA ALA A 184 -6.67 -10.64 -0.91
C ALA A 184 -5.97 -9.31 -1.24
N ILE A 185 -5.01 -8.91 -0.41
CA ILE A 185 -4.23 -7.68 -0.58
C ILE A 185 -3.51 -7.66 -1.93
N GLN A 186 -2.81 -8.74 -2.28
CA GLN A 186 -2.08 -8.79 -3.56
C GLN A 186 -3.01 -8.82 -4.77
N ARG A 187 -4.19 -9.43 -4.63
CA ARG A 187 -5.20 -9.37 -5.69
C ARG A 187 -5.74 -7.95 -5.87
N TYR A 188 -6.03 -7.25 -4.79
CA TYR A 188 -6.49 -5.86 -4.85
C TYR A 188 -5.40 -4.93 -5.39
N GLU A 189 -4.13 -5.15 -5.05
CA GLU A 189 -3.03 -4.40 -5.67
C GLU A 189 -2.95 -4.67 -7.18
N LEU A 190 -3.05 -5.93 -7.61
CA LEU A 190 -3.09 -6.25 -9.04
C LEU A 190 -4.26 -5.59 -9.76
N ASP A 191 -5.44 -5.59 -9.15
CA ASP A 191 -6.64 -4.95 -9.69
C ASP A 191 -6.49 -3.41 -9.72
N PHE A 192 -5.82 -2.80 -8.73
CA PHE A 192 -5.44 -1.38 -8.76
C PHE A 192 -4.56 -1.05 -9.95
N TRP A 193 -3.48 -1.81 -10.14
CA TRP A 193 -2.55 -1.58 -11.22
C TRP A 193 -3.19 -1.77 -12.60
N ARG A 194 -4.05 -2.79 -12.75
CA ARG A 194 -4.83 -3.01 -13.97
C ARG A 194 -5.80 -1.88 -14.22
N ALA A 195 -6.54 -1.46 -13.18
CA ALA A 195 -7.51 -0.39 -13.27
C ALA A 195 -6.85 0.85 -13.86
N ILE A 196 -5.72 1.33 -13.30
CA ILE A 196 -5.08 2.56 -13.77
C ILE A 196 -4.32 2.44 -15.10
N ALA A 197 -3.96 1.22 -15.52
CA ALA A 197 -3.24 0.97 -16.78
C ALA A 197 -4.18 0.87 -18.00
N SER A 198 -5.41 0.40 -17.82
CA SER A 198 -6.37 0.25 -18.92
C SER A 198 -6.98 1.59 -19.33
N SER A 199 -6.59 2.15 -20.48
CA SER A 199 -7.35 3.25 -21.09
C SER A 199 -8.80 2.80 -21.28
N ILE A 200 -9.76 3.59 -20.77
CA ILE A 200 -11.20 3.37 -21.03
C ILE A 200 -11.49 3.73 -22.48
#